data_AF-A0A2G5HZ23-F1
#
_entry.id   AF-A0A2G5HZ23-F1
#
_cell.length_a   1.000
_cell.length_b   1.000
_cell.length_c   1.000
_cell.angle_alpha   90.00
_cell.angle_beta   90.00
_cell.angle_gamma   90.00
#
_symmetry.space_group_name_H-M   'P 1'
#
loop_
_entity.id
_entity.type
_entity.pdbx_description
1 polymer ?
#
loop_
_entity_poly.entity_id
_entity_poly.type
_entity_poly.pdbx_seq_one_letter_code
_entity_poly.pdbx_strand_id
1 'polypeptide(L)'
;MDHTFFRLIAMCCWIGGNIIHFSAMWALGWKGIYHGDHFFGPLEYVESFPYGLIASPMYNGKAISYLGSAIWTAKPAGLVLAVWTFVVFNVTGMIEDKVTSEMYADRKRAAEVKED
;
A
#
# COMPACT_ATOMS: atom_id res chain seq x y z
N MET A 1 12.11 -12.45 -28.95
CA MET A 1 12.12 -11.83 -27.61
C MET A 1 11.44 -12.83 -26.69
N ASP A 2 12.20 -13.50 -25.81
CA ASP A 2 11.78 -14.74 -25.17
C ASP A 2 10.57 -14.56 -24.23
N HIS A 3 9.54 -15.40 -24.42
CA HIS A 3 8.38 -15.46 -23.54
C HIS A 3 8.76 -15.75 -22.07
N THR A 4 9.89 -16.43 -21.84
CA THR A 4 10.44 -16.71 -20.52
C THR A 4 10.79 -15.45 -19.76
N PHE A 5 11.36 -14.45 -20.42
CA PHE A 5 11.73 -13.18 -19.80
C PHE A 5 10.51 -12.45 -19.23
N PHE A 6 9.44 -12.33 -20.02
CA PHE A 6 8.19 -11.70 -19.56
C PHE A 6 7.52 -12.49 -18.42
N ARG A 7 7.60 -13.82 -18.45
CA ARG A 7 7.09 -14.66 -17.35
C ARG A 7 7.88 -14.47 -16.06
N LEU A 8 9.20 -14.33 -16.13
CA LEU A 8 10.03 -14.04 -14.97
C LEU A 8 9.68 -12.67 -14.38
N ILE A 9 9.56 -11.64 -15.20
CA ILE A 9 9.13 -10.30 -14.75
C ILE A 9 7.75 -10.38 -14.09
N ALA A 10 6.79 -11.04 -14.73
CA ALA A 10 5.45 -11.20 -14.20
C ALA A 10 5.45 -11.87 -12.81
N MET A 11 6.24 -12.93 -12.63
CA MET A 11 6.37 -13.61 -11.34
C MET A 11 7.06 -12.73 -10.31
N CYS A 12 8.13 -12.02 -10.66
CA CYS A 12 8.81 -11.10 -9.75
C CYS A 12 7.88 -9.98 -9.27
N CYS A 13 7.13 -9.36 -10.19
CA CYS A 13 6.13 -8.35 -9.84
C CYS A 13 5.02 -8.94 -8.98
N TRP A 14 4.47 -10.11 -9.35
CA TRP A 14 3.39 -10.74 -8.61
C TRP A 14 3.81 -11.11 -7.18
N ILE A 15 4.95 -11.80 -7.02
CA ILE A 15 5.47 -12.21 -5.72
C ILE A 15 5.89 -10.98 -4.90
N GLY A 16 6.71 -10.10 -5.45
CA GLY A 16 7.23 -8.92 -4.75
C GLY A 16 6.11 -7.98 -4.32
N GLY A 17 5.12 -7.75 -5.19
CA GLY A 17 3.95 -6.93 -4.86
C GLY A 17 3.13 -7.51 -3.72
N ASN A 18 2.90 -8.83 -3.71
CA ASN A 18 2.19 -9.48 -2.59
C ASN A 18 2.99 -9.44 -1.30
N ILE A 19 4.31 -9.65 -1.34
CA ILE A 19 5.17 -9.52 -0.15
C ILE A 19 5.02 -8.13 0.46
N ILE A 20 5.17 -7.07 -0.33
CA ILE A 20 5.00 -5.69 0.14
C ILE A 20 3.60 -5.48 0.71
N HIS A 21 2.56 -5.90 -0.01
CA HIS A 21 1.17 -5.72 0.41
C HIS A 21 0.87 -6.41 1.75
N PHE A 22 1.23 -7.68 1.88
CA PHE A 22 0.96 -8.45 3.10
C PHE A 22 1.87 -8.04 4.25
N SER A 23 3.13 -7.68 4.01
CA SER A 23 4.01 -7.11 5.03
C SER A 23 3.45 -5.79 5.56
N ALA A 24 2.89 -4.93 4.70
CA ALA A 24 2.22 -3.71 5.12
C ALA A 24 1.00 -3.99 6.00
N MET A 25 0.13 -4.91 5.56
CA MET A 25 -1.04 -5.33 6.36
C MET A 25 -0.64 -5.90 7.72
N TRP A 26 0.43 -6.69 7.76
CA TRP A 26 0.95 -7.25 8.99
C TRP A 26 1.47 -6.15 9.94
N ALA A 27 2.18 -5.17 9.40
CA ALA A 27 2.74 -4.07 10.16
C ALA A 27 1.65 -3.14 10.75
N LEU A 28 0.55 -2.90 10.02
CA LEU A 28 -0.60 -2.13 10.52
C LEU A 28 -1.48 -2.91 11.50
N GLY A 29 -1.48 -4.24 11.41
CA GLY A 29 -2.37 -5.10 12.15
C GLY A 29 -3.85 -4.95 11.76
N TRP A 30 -4.71 -5.74 12.40
CA TRP A 30 -6.14 -5.83 12.06
C TRP A 30 -6.92 -4.51 12.25
N LYS A 31 -6.48 -3.64 13.17
CA LYS A 31 -7.09 -2.32 13.37
C LYS A 31 -6.76 -1.37 12.24
N GLY A 32 -5.51 -1.37 11.76
CA GLY A 32 -5.08 -0.45 10.70
C GLY A 32 -5.71 -0.76 9.36
N ILE A 33 -5.79 -2.05 8.98
CA ILE A 33 -6.26 -2.46 7.64
C ILE A 33 -7.74 -2.16 7.35
N TYR A 34 -8.55 -1.88 8.37
CA TYR A 34 -10.00 -1.67 8.24
C TYR A 34 -10.46 -0.28 8.71
N HIS A 35 -9.57 0.71 8.80
CA HIS A 35 -9.91 2.02 9.40
C HIS A 35 -10.54 1.83 10.79
N GLY A 36 -9.99 0.85 11.52
CA GLY A 36 -10.39 0.50 12.86
C GLY A 36 -10.00 1.58 13.88
N ASP A 37 -9.31 2.64 13.46
CA ASP A 37 -9.10 3.86 14.25
C ASP A 37 -10.43 4.54 14.61
N HIS A 38 -11.43 4.47 13.73
CA HIS A 38 -12.77 5.00 14.00
C HIS A 38 -13.53 4.22 15.09
N PHE A 39 -13.17 2.95 15.34
CA PHE A 39 -13.93 2.05 16.21
C PHE A 39 -13.17 1.53 17.43
N PHE A 40 -11.84 1.35 17.31
CA PHE A 40 -11.01 0.62 18.26
C PHE A 40 -9.85 1.44 18.83
N GLY A 41 -9.88 2.75 18.60
CA GLY A 41 -8.93 3.71 19.17
C GLY A 41 -7.72 4.02 18.27
N PRO A 42 -6.84 4.92 18.72
CA PRO A 42 -5.78 5.51 17.91
C PRO A 42 -4.78 4.48 17.36
N LEU A 43 -4.45 4.56 16.06
CA LEU A 43 -3.39 3.77 15.43
C LEU A 43 -1.98 4.28 15.77
N GLU A 44 -1.05 3.39 16.06
CA GLU A 44 0.37 3.72 16.26
C GLU A 44 1.06 4.01 14.93
N TYR A 45 2.08 4.87 14.94
CA TYR A 45 2.85 5.17 13.74
C TYR A 45 3.78 4.01 13.41
N VAL A 46 3.78 3.57 12.15
CA VAL A 46 4.53 2.41 11.70
C VAL A 46 5.59 2.86 10.70
N GLU A 47 6.86 2.78 11.10
CA GLU A 47 8.02 3.03 10.23
C GLU A 47 8.70 1.75 9.76
N SER A 48 8.29 0.59 10.28
CA SER A 48 8.86 -0.70 9.91
C SER A 48 8.59 -1.01 8.44
N PHE A 49 9.39 -1.93 7.88
CA PHE A 49 9.18 -2.38 6.51
C PHE A 49 7.72 -2.82 6.32
N PRO A 50 7.03 -2.38 5.25
CA PRO A 50 7.50 -1.55 4.12
C PRO A 50 7.25 -0.03 4.24
N TYR A 51 6.63 0.46 5.31
CA TYR A 51 6.23 1.88 5.47
C TYR A 51 7.41 2.84 5.54
N GLY A 52 8.56 2.42 6.08
CA GLY A 52 9.78 3.24 6.09
C GLY A 52 10.49 3.39 4.73
N LEU A 53 10.04 2.70 3.69
CA LEU A 53 10.67 2.74 2.36
C LEU A 53 9.80 3.42 1.30
N ILE A 54 8.50 3.19 1.34
CA ILE A 54 7.55 3.67 0.33
C ILE A 54 6.29 4.19 1.01
N ALA A 55 5.71 5.26 0.46
CA ALA A 55 4.40 5.73 0.87
C ALA A 55 3.33 4.71 0.49
N SER A 56 2.24 4.63 1.27
CA SER A 56 1.07 3.81 0.94
C SER A 56 1.41 2.38 0.43
N PRO A 57 2.26 1.60 1.15
CA PRO A 57 2.80 0.33 0.66
C PRO A 57 1.73 -0.72 0.36
N MET A 58 0.60 -0.70 1.07
CA MET A 58 -0.54 -1.59 0.79
C MET A 58 -1.04 -1.42 -0.65
N TYR A 59 -1.23 -0.19 -1.10
CA TYR A 59 -1.71 0.14 -2.43
C TYR A 59 -0.66 -0.13 -3.49
N ASN A 60 0.58 0.31 -3.25
CA ASN A 60 1.69 0.12 -4.18
C ASN A 60 2.03 -1.36 -4.38
N GLY A 61 2.09 -2.15 -3.31
CA GLY A 61 2.27 -3.60 -3.41
C GLY A 61 1.16 -4.27 -4.21
N LYS A 62 -0.10 -3.87 -3.99
CA LYS A 62 -1.24 -4.43 -4.71
C LYS A 62 -1.23 -4.07 -6.20
N ALA A 63 -0.91 -2.81 -6.55
CA ALA A 63 -0.74 -2.38 -7.93
C ALA A 63 0.32 -3.23 -8.66
N ILE A 64 1.49 -3.41 -8.04
CA ILE A 64 2.60 -4.21 -8.62
C ILE A 64 2.16 -5.66 -8.81
N SER A 65 1.42 -6.23 -7.86
CA SER A 65 0.86 -7.58 -8.01
C SER A 65 -0.09 -7.70 -9.20
N TYR A 66 -0.98 -6.72 -9.40
CA TYR A 66 -1.93 -6.72 -10.52
C TYR A 66 -1.24 -6.49 -11.86
N LEU A 67 -0.20 -5.67 -11.90
CA LEU A 67 0.66 -5.52 -13.07
C LEU A 67 1.33 -6.86 -13.43
N GLY A 68 1.87 -7.58 -12.43
CA GLY A 68 2.42 -8.93 -12.64
C GLY A 68 1.40 -9.90 -13.25
N SER A 69 0.17 -9.92 -12.72
CA SER A 69 -0.92 -10.73 -13.28
C SER A 69 -1.32 -10.31 -14.71
N ALA A 70 -1.31 -9.02 -15.02
CA ALA A 70 -1.57 -8.50 -16.36
C ALA A 70 -0.50 -8.94 -17.38
N ILE A 71 0.78 -8.85 -16.99
CA ILE A 71 1.90 -9.32 -17.83
C ILE A 71 1.82 -10.83 -18.02
N TRP A 72 1.51 -11.60 -16.97
CA TRP A 72 1.38 -13.06 -17.04
C TRP A 72 0.29 -13.50 -18.02
N THR A 73 -0.87 -12.84 -17.96
CA THR A 73 -2.03 -13.19 -18.79
C THR A 73 -1.90 -12.71 -20.24
N ALA A 74 -1.05 -11.70 -20.50
CA ALA A 74 -0.79 -11.13 -21.82
C ALA A 74 -2.06 -10.71 -22.60
N LYS A 75 -3.12 -10.32 -21.88
CA LYS A 75 -4.40 -9.86 -22.45
C LYS A 75 -4.55 -8.35 -22.31
N PRO A 76 -5.09 -7.65 -23.33
CA PRO A 76 -5.29 -6.20 -23.26
C PRO A 76 -6.22 -5.80 -22.12
N ALA A 77 -7.24 -6.61 -21.82
CA ALA A 77 -8.13 -6.40 -20.68
C ALA A 77 -7.38 -6.39 -19.33
N GLY A 78 -6.37 -7.25 -19.17
CA GLY A 78 -5.54 -7.28 -17.95
C GLY A 78 -4.75 -6.00 -17.76
N LEU A 79 -4.19 -5.45 -18.85
CA LEU A 79 -3.45 -4.19 -18.81
C LEU A 79 -4.36 -3.00 -18.47
N VAL A 80 -5.54 -2.93 -19.07
CA VAL A 80 -6.54 -1.90 -18.76
C VAL A 80 -6.92 -1.92 -17.29
N LEU A 81 -7.17 -3.11 -16.73
CA LEU A 81 -7.48 -3.27 -15.30
C LEU A 81 -6.30 -2.90 -14.40
N ALA A 82 -5.07 -3.26 -14.78
CA ALA A 82 -3.87 -2.89 -14.02
C ALA A 82 -3.66 -1.36 -13.99
N VAL A 83 -3.85 -0.68 -15.12
CA VAL A 83 -3.77 0.79 -15.19
C VAL A 83 -4.89 1.44 -14.38
N TRP A 84 -6.11 0.96 -14.52
CA TRP A 84 -7.26 1.48 -13.77
C TRP A 84 -7.03 1.36 -12.26
N THR A 85 -6.67 0.18 -11.80
CA THR A 85 -6.39 -0.06 -10.37
C THR A 85 -5.20 0.76 -9.87
N PHE A 86 -4.14 0.93 -10.67
CA PHE A 86 -3.03 1.81 -10.33
C PHE A 86 -3.48 3.27 -10.12
N VAL A 87 -4.34 3.81 -10.99
CA VAL A 87 -4.87 5.17 -10.83
C VAL A 87 -5.69 5.29 -9.54
N VAL A 88 -6.62 4.36 -9.32
CA VAL A 88 -7.45 4.35 -8.10
C VAL A 88 -6.58 4.29 -6.85
N PHE A 89 -5.59 3.40 -6.83
CA PHE A 89 -4.67 3.21 -5.71
C PHE A 89 -3.79 4.43 -5.44
N ASN A 90 -3.34 5.15 -6.48
CA ASN A 90 -2.61 6.40 -6.27
C ASN A 90 -3.51 7.46 -5.64
N VAL A 91 -4.73 7.63 -6.14
CA VAL A 91 -5.68 8.61 -5.59
C VAL A 91 -6.01 8.27 -4.14
N THR A 92 -6.35 7.02 -3.84
CA THR A 92 -6.65 6.59 -2.47
C THR A 92 -5.44 6.77 -1.55
N GLY A 93 -4.25 6.34 -1.99
CA GLY A 93 -3.04 6.49 -1.20
C GLY A 93 -2.72 7.95 -0.86
N MET A 94 -2.88 8.87 -1.81
CA MET A 94 -2.68 10.31 -1.55
C MET A 94 -3.66 10.87 -0.50
N ILE A 95 -4.92 10.41 -0.54
CA ILE A 95 -5.92 10.83 0.44
C ILE A 95 -5.59 10.25 1.81
N GLU A 96 -5.29 8.97 1.88
CA GLU A 96 -4.95 8.28 3.13
C GLU A 96 -3.68 8.86 3.74
N ASP A 97 -2.60 9.00 2.98
CA ASP A 97 -1.33 9.56 3.45
C ASP A 97 -1.54 10.97 4.04
N LYS A 98 -2.38 11.80 3.39
CA LYS A 98 -2.71 13.15 3.89
C LYS A 98 -3.47 13.07 5.22
N VAL A 99 -4.56 12.31 5.29
CA VAL A 99 -5.38 12.14 6.50
C VAL A 99 -4.55 11.60 7.66
N THR A 100 -3.74 10.58 7.39
CA THR A 100 -2.84 9.97 8.37
C THR A 100 -1.81 10.97 8.87
N SER A 101 -1.19 11.77 7.99
CA SER A 101 -0.21 12.79 8.39
C SER A 101 -0.80 13.87 9.30
N GLU A 102 -2.01 14.35 8.99
CA GLU A 102 -2.72 15.34 9.80
C GLU A 102 -3.07 14.76 11.18
N MET A 103 -3.58 13.53 11.22
CA MET A 103 -3.89 12.82 12.47
C MET A 103 -2.67 12.69 13.39
N TYR A 104 -1.49 12.32 12.86
CA TYR A 104 -0.28 12.23 13.69
C TYR A 104 0.25 13.61 14.11
N ALA A 105 0.14 14.63 13.26
CA ALA A 105 0.54 16.00 13.60
C ALA A 105 -0.31 16.57 14.75
N ASP A 106 -1.62 16.32 14.74
CA ASP A 106 -2.52 16.75 15.82
C ASP A 106 -2.20 16.06 17.15
N ARG A 107 -1.85 14.76 17.11
CA ARG A 107 -1.43 14.04 18.32
C ARG A 107 -0.12 14.54 18.89
N LYS A 108 0.85 14.85 18.03
CA LYS A 108 2.12 15.42 18.48
C LYS A 108 1.90 16.76 19.18
N ARG A 109 1.09 17.65 18.59
CA ARG A 109 0.70 18.94 19.20
C ARG A 109 -0.03 18.76 20.53
N ALA A 110 -0.95 17.80 20.62
CA ALA A 110 -1.69 17.52 21.85
C ALA A 110 -0.81 16.93 22.97
N ALA A 111 0.28 16.22 22.62
CA ALA A 111 1.25 15.73 23.58
C ALA A 111 2.12 16.88 24.13
N GLU A 112 2.59 17.78 23.25
CA GLU A 112 3.41 18.95 23.62
C GLU A 112 2.65 19.89 24.59
N VAL A 113 1.35 20.15 24.35
CA VAL A 113 0.52 21.01 25.23
C VAL A 113 0.28 20.41 26.63
N LYS A 114 0.43 19.10 26.81
CA LYS A 114 0.26 18.44 28.12
C LYS A 114 1.54 18.43 28.97
N GLU A 115 2.69 18.73 28.39
CA GLU A 115 3.96 18.78 29.09
C GLU A 115 4.27 20.17 29.67
N ASP A 116 3.53 21.22 29.26
CA ASP A 116 3.52 22.57 29.84
C ASP A 116 2.51 22.71 31.01
#